data_AF-A0A1C5QII2-F1
#
_entry.id   AF-A0A1C5QII2-F1
#
_cell.length_a   1.000
_cell.length_b   1.000
_cell.length_c   1.000
_cell.angle_alpha   90.00
_cell.angle_beta   90.00
_cell.angle_gamma   90.00
#
_symmetry.space_group_name_H-M   'P 1'
#
loop_
_entity.id
_entity.type
_entity.pdbx_description
1 polymer ?
#
loop_
_entity_poly.entity_id
_entity_poly.type
_entity_poly.pdbx_seq_one_letter_code
_entity_poly.pdbx_strand_id
1 'polypeptide(L)'
;MRIGFVELLLILLIASLTIGPSAALWVDRWLRRANRASAAAARRRAVQEAQRAAEREEVLQRFQKLSIVFTLAAVAALVWALVLRPIEAPPKTYTAPDHRQASGAAQAELSTDRREIWDLGGYQGVDCIRTRDGLVYAAAWNGSSLKKRTSDLVRTDGGNAAVILSVEGELTGFAFDAAGDLWLTVLTPAGGTLCRARHDSWGASVEQVVTQIDGAPLGALSAVEVGADGKVYFAVVGQESAEQGLESALRTELLAHTGTGAVYVYDPAARTVEQVVGGIAGASGLALDERTQTLYISDLGSRCIWSAAASARSLTAGGKGCQSSFSGLPGYPGALALDEDSTLYISYRWASSSWLERHAGSTFLRGVALRLSESMQENLFSLPADGIRAEAVSTASGSWLWSFSGKPQGSSSALCPVENQVYFGIAGEKALYSVRV
;
A
#
# COMPACT_ATOMS: atom_id res chain seq x y z
N MET A 1 0.19 -9.78 -18.52
CA MET A 1 1.49 -9.78 -17.84
C MET A 1 2.38 -8.73 -18.48
N ARG A 2 2.56 -7.58 -17.82
CA ARG A 2 3.51 -6.54 -18.28
C ARG A 2 4.81 -6.80 -17.53
N ILE A 3 5.81 -7.37 -18.22
CA ILE A 3 7.16 -7.51 -17.66
C ILE A 3 7.69 -6.09 -17.46
N GLY A 4 8.04 -5.73 -16.23
CA GLY A 4 8.62 -4.43 -15.94
C GLY A 4 9.94 -4.25 -16.69
N PHE A 5 10.28 -3.03 -17.10
CA PHE A 5 11.54 -2.75 -17.82
C PHE A 5 12.79 -3.29 -17.08
N VAL A 6 12.74 -3.27 -15.75
CA VAL A 6 13.77 -3.84 -14.87
C VAL A 6 13.86 -5.37 -14.99
N GLU A 7 12.74 -6.07 -15.00
CA GLU A 7 12.68 -7.54 -15.17
C GLU A 7 13.12 -7.95 -16.58
N LEU A 8 12.79 -7.16 -17.60
CA LEU A 8 13.26 -7.38 -18.97
C LEU A 8 14.79 -7.29 -19.06
N LEU A 9 15.39 -6.27 -18.43
CA LEU A 9 16.85 -6.13 -18.39
C LEU A 9 17.54 -7.26 -17.62
N LEU A 10 16.92 -7.73 -16.52
CA LEU A 10 17.44 -8.82 -15.70
C LEU A 10 17.38 -10.17 -16.42
N ILE A 11 16.28 -10.44 -17.14
CA ILE A 11 16.14 -11.63 -18.01
C ILE A 11 17.13 -11.56 -19.17
N LEU A 12 17.33 -10.40 -19.79
CA LEU A 12 18.31 -10.23 -20.87
C LEU A 12 19.75 -10.43 -20.38
N LEU A 13 20.08 -9.99 -19.15
CA LEU A 13 21.37 -10.21 -18.52
C LEU A 13 21.61 -11.71 -18.25
N ILE A 14 20.61 -12.43 -17.72
CA ILE A 14 20.70 -13.87 -17.46
C ILE A 14 20.78 -14.67 -18.78
N ALA A 15 20.00 -14.29 -19.79
CA ALA A 15 20.04 -14.89 -21.13
C ALA A 15 21.41 -14.68 -21.81
N SER A 16 22.00 -13.49 -21.65
CA SER A 16 23.35 -13.17 -22.13
C SER A 16 24.43 -14.03 -21.45
N LEU A 17 24.28 -14.32 -20.16
CA LEU A 17 25.23 -15.13 -19.39
C LEU A 17 25.09 -16.64 -19.63
N THR A 18 23.92 -17.11 -20.09
CA THR A 18 23.61 -18.53 -20.26
C THR A 18 23.78 -19.05 -21.69
N ILE A 19 23.71 -18.19 -22.72
CA ILE A 19 23.68 -18.61 -24.13
C ILE A 19 25.04 -18.46 -24.86
N GLY A 20 25.98 -17.67 -24.35
CA GLY A 20 27.30 -17.48 -24.96
C GLY A 20 28.36 -18.38 -24.34
N PRO A 21 28.37 -19.71 -24.60
CA PRO A 21 29.31 -20.31 -25.56
C PRO A 21 28.80 -21.61 -26.25
N SER A 22 27.55 -22.01 -26.04
CA SER A 22 27.09 -23.40 -26.27
C SER A 22 26.65 -23.71 -27.70
N ALA A 23 26.31 -22.70 -28.51
CA ALA A 23 25.86 -22.89 -29.89
C ALA A 23 27.02 -23.20 -30.86
N ALA A 24 28.23 -22.74 -30.57
CA ALA A 24 29.42 -22.94 -31.41
C ALA A 24 29.86 -24.42 -31.44
N LEU A 25 29.66 -25.15 -30.33
CA LEU A 25 30.14 -26.53 -30.17
C LEU A 25 29.24 -27.59 -30.82
N TRP A 26 28.02 -27.23 -31.22
CA TRP A 26 27.08 -28.12 -31.91
C TRP A 26 27.28 -28.09 -33.43
N VAL A 27 27.49 -26.89 -33.99
CA VAL A 27 27.79 -26.68 -35.42
C VAL A 27 29.14 -27.33 -35.81
N ASP A 28 30.11 -27.30 -34.90
CA ASP A 28 31.45 -27.86 -35.10
C ASP A 28 31.47 -29.41 -35.13
N ARG A 29 30.45 -30.07 -34.58
CA ARG A 29 30.27 -31.55 -34.67
C ARG A 29 29.54 -31.99 -35.93
N TRP A 30 28.72 -31.12 -36.53
CA TRP A 30 27.98 -31.42 -37.75
C TRP A 30 28.85 -31.31 -39.00
N LEU A 31 29.75 -30.31 -39.05
CA LEU A 31 30.63 -30.05 -40.19
C LEU A 31 31.72 -31.11 -40.41
N ARG A 32 32.13 -31.83 -39.35
CA ARG A 32 33.21 -32.85 -39.43
C ARG A 32 32.80 -34.17 -40.09
N ARG A 33 31.51 -34.38 -40.40
CA ARG A 33 31.03 -35.57 -41.14
C ARG A 33 31.00 -35.41 -42.66
N ALA A 34 31.23 -34.22 -43.20
CA ALA A 34 31.14 -33.98 -44.63
C ALA A 34 32.52 -33.74 -45.28
N ASN A 35 32.89 -34.65 -46.18
CA ASN A 35 33.90 -34.53 -47.25
C ASN A 35 35.33 -35.04 -47.00
N ARG A 36 35.56 -36.28 -47.46
CA ARG A 36 36.85 -36.77 -47.98
C ARG A 36 36.82 -36.73 -49.51
N ALA A 37 37.72 -35.98 -50.16
CA ALA A 37 38.37 -36.32 -51.45
C ALA A 37 39.08 -35.11 -52.11
N SER A 38 40.30 -35.38 -52.61
CA SER A 38 41.14 -34.66 -53.59
C SER A 38 42.08 -33.52 -53.12
N ALA A 39 43.38 -33.72 -53.38
CA ALA A 39 44.51 -32.90 -52.91
C ALA A 39 44.81 -31.63 -53.74
N ALA A 40 44.07 -31.34 -54.81
CA ALA A 40 44.15 -30.08 -55.54
C ALA A 40 43.05 -29.07 -55.13
N ALA A 41 41.92 -29.56 -54.61
CA ALA A 41 40.87 -28.73 -54.02
C ALA A 41 41.25 -28.25 -52.59
N ALA A 42 42.14 -28.96 -51.91
CA ALA A 42 42.59 -28.65 -50.55
C ALA A 42 43.32 -27.29 -50.44
N ARG A 43 44.12 -26.90 -51.45
CA ARG A 43 44.86 -25.62 -51.41
C ARG A 43 43.97 -24.40 -51.66
N ARG A 44 42.96 -24.51 -52.53
CA ARG A 44 41.95 -23.44 -52.74
C ARG A 44 40.98 -23.34 -51.57
N ARG A 45 40.64 -24.47 -50.95
CA ARG A 45 39.85 -24.52 -49.70
C ARG A 45 40.62 -23.93 -48.52
N ALA A 46 41.92 -24.20 -48.37
CA ALA A 46 42.72 -23.61 -47.30
C ALA A 46 42.79 -22.07 -47.37
N VAL A 47 42.88 -21.49 -48.57
CA VAL A 47 42.83 -20.03 -48.75
C VAL A 47 41.43 -19.47 -48.46
N GLN A 48 40.36 -20.16 -48.91
CA GLN A 48 38.98 -19.76 -48.61
C GLN A 48 38.62 -19.94 -47.13
N GLU A 49 39.15 -20.96 -46.46
CA GLU A 49 39.00 -21.22 -45.02
C GLU A 49 39.76 -20.17 -44.20
N ALA A 50 40.95 -19.76 -44.65
CA ALA A 50 41.70 -18.66 -44.03
C ALA A 50 40.98 -17.30 -44.19
N GLN A 51 40.40 -17.01 -45.36
CA GLN A 51 39.58 -15.80 -45.56
C GLN A 51 38.31 -15.83 -44.71
N ARG A 52 37.60 -16.97 -44.67
CA ARG A 52 36.43 -17.14 -43.80
C ARG A 52 36.78 -17.09 -42.31
N ALA A 53 37.97 -17.55 -41.92
CA ALA A 53 38.46 -17.43 -40.55
C ALA A 53 38.74 -15.97 -40.18
N ALA A 54 39.40 -15.21 -41.07
CA ALA A 54 39.65 -13.78 -40.87
C ALA A 54 38.35 -12.95 -40.83
N GLU A 55 37.39 -13.21 -41.73
CA GLU A 55 36.07 -12.57 -41.71
C GLU A 55 35.29 -12.92 -40.43
N ARG A 56 35.36 -14.19 -39.98
CA ARG A 56 34.74 -14.61 -38.71
C ARG A 56 35.40 -13.92 -37.52
N GLU A 57 36.72 -13.79 -37.50
CA GLU A 57 37.43 -13.08 -36.44
C GLU A 57 37.05 -11.60 -36.40
N GLU A 58 36.94 -10.93 -37.55
CA GLU A 58 36.51 -9.54 -37.61
C GLU A 58 35.04 -9.37 -37.14
N VAL A 59 34.15 -10.26 -37.58
CA VAL A 59 32.76 -10.30 -37.14
C VAL A 59 32.68 -10.57 -35.63
N LEU A 60 33.42 -11.56 -35.11
CA LEU A 60 33.47 -11.88 -33.68
C LEU A 60 34.04 -10.72 -32.86
N GLN A 61 35.08 -10.02 -33.34
CA GLN A 61 35.61 -8.83 -32.68
C GLN A 61 34.59 -7.68 -32.66
N ARG A 62 33.84 -7.46 -33.75
CA ARG A 62 32.75 -6.47 -33.79
C ARG A 62 31.63 -6.86 -32.83
N PHE A 63 31.23 -8.13 -32.78
CA PHE A 63 30.25 -8.64 -31.81
C PHE A 63 30.73 -8.52 -30.37
N GLN A 64 32.00 -8.82 -30.08
CA GLN A 64 32.57 -8.68 -28.74
C GLN A 64 32.58 -7.21 -28.30
N LYS A 65 32.99 -6.29 -29.19
CA LYS A 65 32.94 -4.85 -28.92
C LYS A 65 31.50 -4.36 -28.69
N LEU A 66 30.55 -4.78 -29.53
CA LEU A 66 29.14 -4.46 -29.38
C LEU A 66 28.56 -5.04 -28.07
N SER A 67 28.95 -6.25 -27.70
CA SER A 67 28.55 -6.90 -26.46
C SER A 67 29.06 -6.13 -25.24
N ILE A 68 30.35 -5.75 -25.22
CA ILE A 68 30.92 -4.93 -24.15
C ILE A 68 30.19 -3.58 -24.02
N VAL A 69 29.95 -2.89 -25.15
CA VAL A 69 29.21 -1.62 -25.15
C VAL A 69 27.79 -1.81 -24.63
N PHE A 70 27.09 -2.87 -25.05
CA PHE A 70 25.76 -3.18 -24.57
C PHE A 70 25.74 -3.47 -23.06
N THR A 71 26.70 -4.25 -22.55
CA THR A 71 26.83 -4.52 -21.11
C THR A 71 27.09 -3.24 -20.33
N LEU A 72 27.99 -2.38 -20.80
CA LEU A 72 28.26 -1.09 -20.16
C LEU A 72 27.03 -0.19 -20.15
N ALA A 73 26.29 -0.13 -21.26
CA ALA A 73 25.04 0.62 -21.34
C ALA A 73 23.96 0.07 -20.39
N ALA A 74 23.82 -1.26 -20.30
CA ALA A 74 22.90 -1.91 -19.38
C ALA A 74 23.27 -1.64 -17.91
N VAL A 75 24.56 -1.70 -17.56
CA VAL A 75 25.05 -1.36 -16.21
C VAL A 75 24.79 0.11 -15.90
N ALA A 76 25.09 1.02 -16.83
CA ALA A 76 24.81 2.44 -16.66
C ALA A 76 23.31 2.71 -16.46
N ALA A 77 22.45 2.04 -17.22
CA ALA A 77 21.00 2.13 -17.06
C ALA A 77 20.53 1.59 -15.70
N LEU A 78 21.12 0.49 -15.20
CA LEU A 78 20.80 -0.07 -13.89
C LEU A 78 21.23 0.88 -12.76
N VAL A 79 22.43 1.43 -12.83
CA VAL A 79 22.93 2.43 -11.86
C VAL A 79 22.02 3.65 -11.87
N TRP A 80 21.64 4.13 -13.06
CA TRP A 80 20.68 5.21 -13.14
C TRP A 80 19.34 4.84 -12.49
N ALA A 81 18.77 3.68 -12.82
CA ALA A 81 17.47 3.25 -12.33
C ALA A 81 17.42 3.04 -10.81
N LEU A 82 18.46 2.47 -10.20
CA LEU A 82 18.48 2.05 -8.79
C LEU A 82 19.18 3.03 -7.85
N VAL A 83 20.07 3.89 -8.37
CA VAL A 83 20.86 4.80 -7.53
C VAL A 83 20.55 6.26 -7.82
N LEU A 84 20.50 6.64 -9.10
CA LEU A 84 20.45 8.06 -9.50
C LEU A 84 19.05 8.59 -9.81
N ARG A 85 18.08 7.72 -10.13
CA ARG A 85 16.69 8.11 -10.41
C ARG A 85 16.17 8.92 -9.22
N PRO A 86 15.57 10.10 -9.41
CA PRO A 86 15.07 10.87 -8.28
C PRO A 86 14.02 10.05 -7.51
N ILE A 87 13.99 10.26 -6.20
CA ILE A 87 12.96 9.76 -5.30
C ILE A 87 12.27 10.97 -4.69
N GLU A 88 10.96 10.92 -4.61
CA GLU A 88 10.14 12.03 -4.11
C GLU A 88 10.31 12.17 -2.60
N ALA A 89 10.31 11.04 -1.88
CA ALA A 89 10.47 10.96 -0.44
C ALA A 89 11.85 10.40 -0.06
N PRO A 90 12.84 11.23 0.32
CA PRO A 90 14.14 10.73 0.76
C PRO A 90 14.02 9.97 2.09
N PRO A 91 14.55 8.73 2.19
CA PRO A 91 14.45 7.95 3.41
C PRO A 91 15.14 8.60 4.61
N LYS A 92 14.50 8.56 5.78
CA LYS A 92 15.08 9.00 7.05
C LYS A 92 15.34 7.82 7.95
N THR A 93 16.47 7.85 8.67
CA THR A 93 16.79 6.82 9.67
C THR A 93 15.75 6.80 10.78
N TYR A 94 15.39 5.60 11.22
CA TYR A 94 14.47 5.42 12.35
C TYR A 94 14.94 4.24 13.21
N THR A 95 14.43 4.18 14.42
CA THR A 95 14.64 3.03 15.32
C THR A 95 13.61 1.96 14.97
N ALA A 96 14.09 0.76 14.64
CA ALA A 96 13.19 -0.36 14.38
C ALA A 96 12.30 -0.61 15.61
N PRO A 97 10.96 -0.73 15.43
CA PRO A 97 10.06 -0.97 16.55
C PRO A 97 10.34 -2.32 17.23
N ASP A 98 10.16 -2.39 18.54
CA ASP A 98 10.30 -3.64 19.29
C ASP A 98 9.25 -4.67 18.87
N HIS A 99 9.55 -5.96 19.03
CA HIS A 99 8.54 -7.00 18.85
C HIS A 99 7.78 -7.20 20.16
N ARG A 100 6.45 -7.02 20.13
CA ARG A 100 5.59 -7.44 21.22
C ARG A 100 5.55 -8.97 21.28
N GLN A 101 5.55 -9.52 22.48
CA GLN A 101 5.27 -10.95 22.66
C GLN A 101 3.85 -11.29 22.21
N ALA A 102 3.59 -12.59 21.98
CA ALA A 102 2.26 -13.08 21.65
C ALA A 102 1.26 -12.62 22.72
N SER A 103 0.15 -12.07 22.28
CA SER A 103 -0.81 -11.36 23.12
C SER A 103 -1.67 -12.28 24.01
N GLY A 104 -1.62 -13.60 23.79
CA GLY A 104 -2.50 -14.56 24.45
C GLY A 104 -3.99 -14.42 24.05
N ALA A 105 -4.28 -13.56 23.08
CA ALA A 105 -5.61 -13.27 22.58
C ALA A 105 -6.26 -14.51 21.96
N ALA A 106 -7.59 -14.59 22.06
CA ALA A 106 -8.35 -15.62 21.39
C ALA A 106 -8.16 -15.49 19.87
N GLN A 107 -8.05 -16.64 19.19
CA GLN A 107 -7.83 -16.68 17.75
C GLN A 107 -9.18 -16.88 17.04
N ALA A 108 -9.43 -16.10 16.01
CA ALA A 108 -10.58 -16.27 15.15
C ALA A 108 -10.14 -16.16 13.67
N GLU A 109 -10.66 -17.06 12.83
CA GLU A 109 -10.33 -17.08 11.41
C GLU A 109 -11.47 -16.52 10.58
N LEU A 110 -11.13 -15.73 9.56
CA LEU A 110 -12.10 -15.25 8.58
C LEU A 110 -12.90 -16.42 8.00
N SER A 111 -14.22 -16.22 7.89
CA SER A 111 -15.11 -17.24 7.37
C SER A 111 -14.77 -17.59 5.93
N THR A 112 -14.83 -18.90 5.64
CA THR A 112 -14.75 -19.43 4.27
C THR A 112 -16.12 -19.87 3.75
N ASP A 113 -17.17 -19.72 4.56
CA ASP A 113 -18.54 -19.94 4.11
C ASP A 113 -18.95 -18.80 3.18
N ARG A 114 -19.33 -19.14 1.95
CA ARG A 114 -19.82 -18.17 0.95
C ARG A 114 -21.05 -17.39 1.42
N ARG A 115 -21.80 -17.89 2.41
CA ARG A 115 -22.96 -17.17 2.99
C ARG A 115 -22.54 -16.01 3.89
N GLU A 116 -21.32 -16.03 4.38
CA GLU A 116 -20.73 -15.01 5.26
C GLU A 116 -19.76 -14.09 4.49
N ILE A 117 -19.59 -14.32 3.19
CA ILE A 117 -18.80 -13.49 2.29
C ILE A 117 -19.77 -12.71 1.41
N TRP A 118 -19.70 -11.38 1.45
CA TRP A 118 -20.62 -10.52 0.71
C TRP A 118 -19.97 -10.06 -0.59
N ASP A 119 -20.41 -10.65 -1.70
CA ASP A 119 -19.94 -10.31 -3.04
C ASP A 119 -20.40 -8.89 -3.40
N LEU A 120 -19.44 -8.01 -3.74
CA LEU A 120 -19.69 -6.66 -4.21
C LEU A 120 -19.77 -6.61 -5.76
N GLY A 121 -19.76 -7.76 -6.43
CA GLY A 121 -19.97 -7.90 -7.86
C GLY A 121 -18.82 -7.30 -8.68
N GLY A 122 -19.09 -6.19 -9.37
CA GLY A 122 -18.11 -5.51 -10.22
C GLY A 122 -17.06 -4.70 -9.45
N TYR A 123 -17.32 -4.43 -8.17
CA TYR A 123 -16.44 -3.63 -7.33
C TYR A 123 -15.26 -4.42 -6.79
N GLN A 124 -14.17 -3.72 -6.50
CA GLN A 124 -12.99 -4.24 -5.83
C GLN A 124 -12.39 -3.20 -4.89
N GLY A 125 -11.50 -3.64 -4.00
CA GLY A 125 -10.68 -2.78 -3.16
C GLY A 125 -11.52 -1.94 -2.20
N VAL A 126 -11.95 -2.56 -1.11
CA VAL A 126 -12.75 -1.89 -0.08
C VAL A 126 -11.83 -1.09 0.84
N ASP A 127 -11.89 0.23 0.76
CA ASP A 127 -10.97 1.11 1.49
C ASP A 127 -11.53 1.58 2.85
N CYS A 128 -12.85 1.56 3.02
CA CYS A 128 -13.50 1.90 4.29
C CYS A 128 -14.82 1.15 4.46
N ILE A 129 -15.12 0.73 5.69
CA ILE A 129 -16.39 0.09 6.07
C ILE A 129 -16.94 0.84 7.29
N ARG A 130 -18.25 1.12 7.28
CA ARG A 130 -18.98 1.63 8.45
C ARG A 130 -20.34 0.96 8.52
N THR A 131 -20.94 0.97 9.69
CA THR A 131 -22.32 0.56 9.88
C THR A 131 -23.19 1.69 10.37
N ARG A 132 -24.46 1.65 9.97
CA ARG A 132 -25.50 2.55 10.46
C ARG A 132 -26.86 1.88 10.25
N ASP A 133 -27.69 1.94 11.28
CA ASP A 133 -29.07 1.41 11.25
C ASP A 133 -29.16 -0.06 10.80
N GLY A 134 -28.20 -0.89 11.25
CA GLY A 134 -28.14 -2.32 10.92
C GLY A 134 -27.67 -2.64 9.48
N LEU A 135 -27.22 -1.64 8.72
CA LEU A 135 -26.71 -1.80 7.36
C LEU A 135 -25.21 -1.56 7.31
N VAL A 136 -24.53 -2.26 6.41
CA VAL A 136 -23.09 -2.08 6.16
C VAL A 136 -22.90 -1.22 4.93
N TYR A 137 -22.01 -0.25 5.05
CA TYR A 137 -21.58 0.65 3.99
C TYR A 137 -20.11 0.39 3.70
N ALA A 138 -19.76 0.30 2.42
CA ALA A 138 -18.40 0.06 1.97
C ALA A 138 -18.03 1.04 0.86
N ALA A 139 -16.87 1.68 0.98
CA ALA A 139 -16.26 2.42 -0.10
C ALA A 139 -15.50 1.43 -1.01
N ALA A 140 -15.90 1.30 -2.26
CA ALA A 140 -15.30 0.37 -3.21
C ALA A 140 -15.20 0.98 -4.61
N TRP A 141 -14.39 0.42 -5.52
CA TRP A 141 -14.14 1.04 -6.83
C TRP A 141 -14.14 0.06 -7.99
N ASN A 142 -14.18 0.61 -9.20
CA ASN A 142 -14.43 -0.09 -10.46
C ASN A 142 -13.23 -0.83 -11.09
N GLY A 143 -12.11 -0.99 -10.39
CA GLY A 143 -10.90 -1.65 -10.93
C GLY A 143 -10.02 -0.81 -11.87
N SER A 144 -10.32 0.48 -12.08
CA SER A 144 -9.48 1.40 -12.89
C SER A 144 -8.33 2.08 -12.12
N SER A 145 -7.25 2.44 -12.85
CA SER A 145 -6.18 3.31 -12.33
C SER A 145 -6.71 4.64 -11.82
N LEU A 146 -6.05 5.28 -10.83
CA LEU A 146 -6.54 6.51 -10.18
C LEU A 146 -7.04 7.59 -11.17
N LYS A 147 -6.33 7.82 -12.27
CA LYS A 147 -6.72 8.81 -13.31
C LYS A 147 -8.11 8.59 -13.93
N LYS A 148 -8.63 7.37 -13.90
CA LYS A 148 -9.95 6.98 -14.45
C LYS A 148 -10.82 6.28 -13.40
N ARG A 149 -10.42 6.36 -12.12
CA ARG A 149 -11.10 5.65 -11.05
C ARG A 149 -12.38 6.39 -10.70
N THR A 150 -13.43 5.60 -10.50
CA THR A 150 -14.66 6.03 -9.84
C THR A 150 -14.86 5.11 -8.66
N SER A 151 -15.10 5.70 -7.50
CA SER A 151 -15.42 4.99 -6.28
C SER A 151 -16.88 5.22 -5.93
N ASP A 152 -17.51 4.16 -5.45
CA ASP A 152 -18.90 4.16 -5.01
C ASP A 152 -18.95 3.84 -3.51
N LEU A 153 -19.83 4.55 -2.81
CA LEU A 153 -20.29 4.16 -1.49
C LEU A 153 -21.44 3.18 -1.68
N VAL A 154 -21.19 1.91 -1.39
CA VAL A 154 -22.14 0.82 -1.57
C VAL A 154 -22.72 0.45 -0.21
N ARG A 155 -24.05 0.42 -0.13
CA ARG A 155 -24.79 -0.10 1.02
C ARG A 155 -25.22 -1.54 0.75
N THR A 156 -25.07 -2.42 1.72
CA THR A 156 -25.46 -3.84 1.61
C THR A 156 -26.00 -4.39 2.92
N ASP A 157 -26.94 -5.32 2.80
CA ASP A 157 -27.50 -6.15 3.87
C ASP A 157 -27.04 -7.63 3.75
N GLY A 158 -26.08 -7.90 2.86
CA GLY A 158 -25.61 -9.24 2.51
C GLY A 158 -26.45 -9.96 1.43
N GLY A 159 -27.64 -9.45 1.10
CA GLY A 159 -28.51 -9.98 0.05
C GLY A 159 -28.58 -9.08 -1.19
N ASN A 160 -28.58 -7.75 -1.00
CA ASN A 160 -28.62 -6.76 -2.07
C ASN A 160 -27.62 -5.62 -1.80
N ALA A 161 -26.99 -5.14 -2.87
CA ALA A 161 -26.11 -3.97 -2.83
C ALA A 161 -26.76 -2.79 -3.58
N ALA A 162 -26.66 -1.59 -3.02
CA ALA A 162 -27.14 -0.35 -3.62
C ALA A 162 -26.07 0.73 -3.55
N VAL A 163 -25.82 1.42 -4.67
CA VAL A 163 -24.95 2.60 -4.70
C VAL A 163 -25.69 3.77 -4.08
N ILE A 164 -25.08 4.38 -3.06
CA ILE A 164 -25.60 5.56 -2.37
C ILE A 164 -25.03 6.84 -2.96
N LEU A 165 -23.74 6.81 -3.29
CA LEU A 165 -22.99 7.94 -3.81
C LEU A 165 -21.85 7.44 -4.71
N SER A 166 -21.54 8.20 -5.75
CA SER A 166 -20.36 8.01 -6.61
C SER A 166 -19.46 9.24 -6.55
N VAL A 167 -18.15 9.04 -6.52
CA VAL A 167 -17.14 10.10 -6.59
C VAL A 167 -16.08 9.80 -7.65
N GLU A 168 -15.58 10.83 -8.30
CA GLU A 168 -14.40 10.72 -9.15
C GLU A 168 -13.14 10.60 -8.28
N GLY A 169 -12.27 9.66 -8.62
CA GLY A 169 -11.08 9.32 -7.82
C GLY A 169 -11.30 8.13 -6.90
N GLU A 170 -10.50 8.06 -5.85
CA GLU A 170 -10.49 7.03 -4.81
C GLU A 170 -11.18 7.55 -3.55
N LEU A 171 -12.31 6.95 -3.17
CA LEU A 171 -12.95 7.19 -1.87
C LEU A 171 -12.21 6.40 -0.80
N THR A 172 -11.31 7.06 -0.08
CA THR A 172 -10.41 6.40 0.88
C THR A 172 -11.02 6.21 2.27
N GLY A 173 -12.05 6.98 2.61
CA GLY A 173 -12.64 7.00 3.95
C GLY A 173 -13.97 7.72 3.96
N PHE A 174 -14.86 7.33 4.88
CA PHE A 174 -16.08 8.07 5.14
C PHE A 174 -16.54 7.90 6.59
N ALA A 175 -17.23 8.91 7.09
CA ALA A 175 -17.87 8.91 8.40
C ALA A 175 -19.23 9.61 8.31
N PHE A 176 -20.18 9.12 9.10
CA PHE A 176 -21.48 9.75 9.23
C PHE A 176 -21.43 10.81 10.32
N ASP A 177 -22.10 11.94 10.11
CA ASP A 177 -22.41 12.86 11.20
C ASP A 177 -23.75 12.52 11.88
N ALA A 178 -24.03 13.22 12.99
CA ALA A 178 -25.24 13.05 13.77
C ALA A 178 -26.53 13.34 12.97
N ALA A 179 -26.45 14.18 11.92
CA ALA A 179 -27.58 14.50 11.07
C ALA A 179 -27.82 13.45 9.96
N GLY A 180 -26.85 12.58 9.69
CA GLY A 180 -26.91 11.65 8.57
C GLY A 180 -26.16 12.09 7.33
N ASP A 181 -25.53 13.28 7.35
CA ASP A 181 -24.64 13.68 6.28
C ASP A 181 -23.35 12.86 6.35
N LEU A 182 -22.64 12.81 5.22
CA LEU A 182 -21.40 12.07 5.08
C LEU A 182 -20.22 13.03 5.00
N TRP A 183 -19.17 12.72 5.74
CA TRP A 183 -17.84 13.27 5.53
C TRP A 183 -17.01 12.23 4.80
N LEU A 184 -16.32 12.64 3.74
CA LEU A 184 -15.62 11.74 2.83
C LEU A 184 -14.18 12.21 2.66
N THR A 185 -13.25 11.27 2.53
CA THR A 185 -11.90 11.58 2.05
C THR A 185 -11.77 11.02 0.63
N VAL A 186 -11.52 11.91 -0.32
CA VAL A 186 -11.41 11.58 -1.74
C VAL A 186 -10.00 11.91 -2.20
N LEU A 187 -9.38 10.97 -2.92
CA LEU A 187 -8.06 11.14 -3.50
C LEU A 187 -8.16 11.15 -5.02
N THR A 188 -7.54 12.15 -5.64
CA THR A 188 -7.36 12.25 -7.09
C THR A 188 -5.87 12.43 -7.41
N PRO A 189 -5.44 12.37 -8.69
CA PRO A 189 -4.06 12.70 -9.03
C PRO A 189 -3.62 14.12 -8.64
N ALA A 190 -4.57 15.03 -8.36
CA ALA A 190 -4.27 16.39 -7.92
C ALA A 190 -3.98 16.50 -6.40
N GLY A 191 -4.28 15.46 -5.63
CA GLY A 191 -4.17 15.44 -4.17
C GLY A 191 -5.44 14.94 -3.48
N GLY A 192 -5.38 14.89 -2.16
CA GLY A 192 -6.50 14.53 -1.31
C GLY A 192 -7.48 15.69 -1.08
N THR A 193 -8.70 15.37 -0.69
CA THR A 193 -9.72 16.35 -0.34
C THR A 193 -10.63 15.79 0.73
N LEU A 194 -10.89 16.60 1.77
CA LEU A 194 -12.00 16.36 2.68
C LEU A 194 -13.27 16.94 2.03
N CYS A 195 -14.24 16.08 1.80
CA CYS A 195 -15.53 16.46 1.22
C CYS A 195 -16.66 16.26 2.24
N ARG A 196 -17.75 16.98 2.03
CA ARG A 196 -19.04 16.72 2.69
C ARG A 196 -20.07 16.38 1.64
N ALA A 197 -20.75 15.24 1.82
CA ALA A 197 -21.90 14.88 1.01
C ALA A 197 -23.19 15.08 1.81
N ARG A 198 -24.13 15.82 1.23
CA ARG A 198 -25.46 16.03 1.79
C ARG A 198 -26.50 15.43 0.87
N HIS A 199 -27.48 14.77 1.46
CA HIS A 199 -28.68 14.37 0.75
C HIS A 199 -29.74 15.45 0.87
N ASP A 200 -30.20 15.96 -0.26
CA ASP A 200 -31.40 16.79 -0.33
C ASP A 200 -32.47 16.12 -1.21
N SER A 201 -33.60 16.81 -1.41
CA SER A 201 -34.71 16.32 -2.22
C SER A 201 -34.37 16.14 -3.71
N TRP A 202 -33.20 16.57 -4.17
CA TRP A 202 -32.72 16.50 -5.56
C TRP A 202 -31.61 15.46 -5.77
N GLY A 203 -30.99 14.96 -4.70
CA GLY A 203 -29.98 13.90 -4.75
C GLY A 203 -28.88 14.09 -3.70
N ALA A 204 -27.79 13.34 -3.87
CA ALA A 204 -26.56 13.57 -3.12
C ALA A 204 -25.72 14.64 -3.83
N SER A 205 -25.32 15.69 -3.12
CA SER A 205 -24.32 16.65 -3.60
C SER A 205 -23.03 16.50 -2.78
N VAL A 206 -21.88 16.53 -3.45
CA VAL A 206 -20.56 16.42 -2.81
C VAL A 206 -19.84 17.76 -2.90
N GLU A 207 -19.62 18.39 -1.76
CA GLU A 207 -18.89 19.65 -1.61
C GLU A 207 -17.45 19.38 -1.17
N GLN A 208 -16.47 19.99 -1.85
CA GLN A 208 -15.08 19.98 -1.39
C GLN A 208 -14.91 21.02 -0.27
N VAL A 209 -14.46 20.58 0.90
CA VAL A 209 -14.39 21.41 2.10
C VAL A 209 -12.94 21.82 2.42
N VAL A 210 -12.01 20.87 2.39
CA VAL A 210 -10.58 21.14 2.59
C VAL A 210 -9.78 20.48 1.48
N THR A 211 -9.10 21.28 0.68
CA THR A 211 -8.25 20.85 -0.45
C THR A 211 -6.78 21.18 -0.23
N GLN A 212 -6.48 22.13 0.66
CA GLN A 212 -5.14 22.62 0.96
C GLN A 212 -5.04 23.10 2.41
N ILE A 213 -3.83 23.05 2.96
CA ILE A 213 -3.45 23.62 4.27
C ILE A 213 -2.23 24.50 4.04
N ASP A 214 -2.24 25.71 4.60
CA ASP A 214 -1.16 26.70 4.42
C ASP A 214 -0.77 26.97 2.96
N GLY A 215 -1.74 26.86 2.05
CA GLY A 215 -1.55 27.03 0.61
C GLY A 215 -0.91 25.84 -0.12
N ALA A 216 -0.59 24.75 0.59
CA ALA A 216 -0.12 23.50 0.00
C ALA A 216 -1.29 22.52 -0.18
N PRO A 217 -1.42 21.87 -1.35
CA PRO A 217 -2.41 20.81 -1.55
C PRO A 217 -2.28 19.70 -0.50
N LEU A 218 -3.40 19.11 -0.11
CA LEU A 218 -3.39 17.95 0.77
C LEU A 218 -2.75 16.73 0.08
N GLY A 219 -1.92 16.00 0.82
CA GLY A 219 -1.46 14.66 0.44
C GLY A 219 -2.60 13.62 0.46
N ALA A 220 -2.26 12.34 0.42
CA ALA A 220 -3.26 11.28 0.53
C ALA A 220 -3.92 11.31 1.93
N LEU A 221 -5.26 11.27 1.96
CA LEU A 221 -6.03 11.11 3.20
C LEU A 221 -6.40 9.64 3.37
N SER A 222 -6.21 9.08 4.56
CA SER A 222 -6.42 7.65 4.85
C SER A 222 -7.66 7.35 5.69
N ALA A 223 -8.13 8.32 6.47
CA ALA A 223 -9.25 8.13 7.40
C ALA A 223 -9.91 9.46 7.76
N VAL A 224 -11.18 9.37 8.16
CA VAL A 224 -11.97 10.47 8.71
C VAL A 224 -12.87 9.96 9.82
N GLU A 225 -13.00 10.75 10.89
CA GLU A 225 -13.92 10.53 12.01
C GLU A 225 -14.67 11.82 12.32
N VAL A 226 -15.90 11.71 12.80
CA VAL A 226 -16.73 12.86 13.17
C VAL A 226 -17.07 12.73 14.65
N GLY A 227 -16.75 13.74 15.45
CA GLY A 227 -17.14 13.78 16.86
C GLY A 227 -18.58 14.25 17.04
N ALA A 228 -19.18 13.91 18.17
CA ALA A 228 -20.49 14.38 18.60
C ALA A 228 -20.64 15.92 18.62
N ASP A 229 -19.53 16.66 18.74
CA ASP A 229 -19.48 18.12 18.64
C ASP A 229 -19.50 18.65 17.19
N GLY A 230 -19.58 17.76 16.20
CA GLY A 230 -19.58 18.06 14.77
C GLY A 230 -18.21 18.35 14.19
N LYS A 231 -17.12 18.26 14.98
CA LYS A 231 -15.76 18.41 14.45
C LYS A 231 -15.35 17.17 13.67
N VAL A 232 -14.59 17.39 12.60
CA VAL A 232 -14.21 16.36 11.65
C VAL A 232 -12.70 16.16 11.72
N TYR A 233 -12.28 15.00 12.20
CA TYR A 233 -10.88 14.62 12.31
C TYR A 233 -10.48 13.82 11.08
N PHE A 234 -9.35 14.13 10.46
CA PHE A 234 -8.89 13.42 9.27
C PHE A 234 -7.38 13.19 9.29
N ALA A 235 -6.97 12.04 8.81
CA ALA A 235 -5.58 11.61 8.76
C ALA A 235 -4.99 11.82 7.36
N VAL A 236 -3.86 12.54 7.30
CA VAL A 236 -3.05 12.74 6.10
C VAL A 236 -1.81 11.85 6.23
N VAL A 237 -1.62 10.95 5.26
CA VAL A 237 -0.54 9.94 5.27
C VAL A 237 0.83 10.58 5.44
N GLY A 238 1.08 11.64 4.68
CA GLY A 238 2.35 12.36 4.61
C GLY A 238 2.36 13.32 3.42
N GLN A 239 3.55 13.70 2.99
CA GLN A 239 3.77 14.63 1.87
C GLN A 239 4.20 13.92 0.59
N GLU A 240 4.09 12.59 0.55
CA GLU A 240 4.44 11.76 -0.60
C GLU A 240 3.45 11.98 -1.75
N SER A 241 3.87 11.69 -2.98
CA SER A 241 2.96 11.72 -4.12
C SER A 241 1.84 10.71 -3.94
N ALA A 242 0.62 11.19 -4.16
CA ALA A 242 -0.58 10.39 -4.14
C ALA A 242 -1.10 10.07 -5.56
N GLU A 243 -0.30 10.36 -6.61
CA GLU A 243 -0.69 10.18 -8.02
C GLU A 243 -1.12 8.74 -8.38
N GLN A 244 -0.63 7.75 -7.64
CA GLN A 244 -0.92 6.33 -7.85
C GLN A 244 -1.90 5.75 -6.81
N GLY A 245 -2.49 6.59 -5.97
CA GLY A 245 -3.50 6.20 -4.97
C GLY A 245 -2.94 5.99 -3.57
N LEU A 246 -3.85 5.73 -2.62
CA LEU A 246 -3.55 5.65 -1.20
C LEU A 246 -2.53 4.56 -0.87
N GLU A 247 -2.67 3.38 -1.48
CA GLU A 247 -1.77 2.25 -1.20
C GLU A 247 -0.31 2.55 -1.60
N SER A 248 -0.12 3.25 -2.73
CA SER A 248 1.22 3.69 -3.15
C SER A 248 1.80 4.76 -2.23
N ALA A 249 0.99 5.70 -1.74
CA ALA A 249 1.43 6.72 -0.79
C ALA A 249 1.89 6.08 0.52
N LEU A 250 1.08 5.19 1.10
CA LEU A 250 1.43 4.45 2.32
C LEU A 250 2.69 3.60 2.14
N ARG A 251 2.86 2.97 0.97
CA ARG A 251 4.04 2.14 0.67
C ARG A 251 5.31 2.99 0.58
N THR A 252 5.20 4.13 -0.10
CA THR A 252 6.30 5.10 -0.21
C THR A 252 6.69 5.60 1.18
N GLU A 253 5.71 5.93 2.02
CA GLU A 253 5.97 6.39 3.37
C GLU A 253 6.54 5.30 4.28
N LEU A 254 6.09 4.05 4.16
CA LEU A 254 6.70 2.93 4.90
C LEU A 254 8.18 2.74 4.55
N LEU A 255 8.51 2.81 3.26
CA LEU A 255 9.89 2.63 2.78
C LEU A 255 10.78 3.83 3.16
N ALA A 256 10.28 5.05 3.03
CA ALA A 256 11.01 6.26 3.33
C ALA A 256 11.08 6.56 4.83
N HIS A 257 10.01 6.28 5.56
CA HIS A 257 9.80 6.63 6.96
C HIS A 257 10.00 8.14 7.17
N THR A 258 9.31 8.97 6.40
CA THR A 258 9.56 10.42 6.43
C THR A 258 9.05 11.06 7.72
N GLY A 259 8.02 10.49 8.35
CA GLY A 259 7.40 11.06 9.54
C GLY A 259 6.70 12.38 9.24
N THR A 260 6.16 12.53 8.03
CA THR A 260 5.50 13.78 7.59
C THR A 260 3.98 13.74 7.71
N GLY A 261 3.42 12.59 8.13
CA GLY A 261 2.00 12.42 8.36
C GLY A 261 1.47 13.23 9.54
N ALA A 262 0.19 13.53 9.47
CA ALA A 262 -0.50 14.34 10.48
C ALA A 262 -1.99 14.00 10.56
N VAL A 263 -2.57 14.23 11.73
CA VAL A 263 -4.01 14.26 11.96
C VAL A 263 -4.42 15.71 12.18
N TYR A 264 -5.44 16.12 11.45
CA TYR A 264 -6.04 17.45 11.54
C TYR A 264 -7.47 17.35 12.02
N VAL A 265 -7.98 18.47 12.52
CA VAL A 265 -9.40 18.66 12.82
C VAL A 265 -9.92 19.85 12.04
N TYR A 266 -11.04 19.65 11.35
CA TYR A 266 -11.83 20.70 10.75
C TYR A 266 -13.03 21.02 11.65
N ASP A 267 -13.23 22.29 11.94
CA ASP A 267 -14.42 22.81 12.63
C ASP A 267 -15.37 23.40 11.59
N PRO A 268 -16.53 22.78 11.29
CA PRO A 268 -17.48 23.31 10.31
C PRO A 268 -18.10 24.65 10.71
N ALA A 269 -18.20 24.95 12.01
CA ALA A 269 -18.78 26.19 12.49
C ALA A 269 -17.78 27.36 12.35
N ALA A 270 -16.52 27.13 12.72
CA ALA A 270 -15.46 28.14 12.60
C ALA A 270 -14.82 28.19 11.20
N ARG A 271 -15.00 27.15 10.39
CA ARG A 271 -14.32 26.92 9.09
C ARG A 271 -12.81 26.96 9.21
N THR A 272 -12.29 26.37 10.28
CA THR A 272 -10.85 26.32 10.58
C THR A 272 -10.36 24.89 10.51
N VAL A 273 -9.11 24.73 10.05
CA VAL A 273 -8.36 23.48 10.13
C VAL A 273 -7.21 23.69 11.10
N GLU A 274 -7.04 22.78 12.06
CA GLU A 274 -5.92 22.79 12.99
C GLU A 274 -5.24 21.43 13.04
N GLN A 275 -3.90 21.40 13.16
CA GLN A 275 -3.17 20.16 13.39
C GLN A 275 -3.40 19.68 14.82
N VAL A 276 -3.79 18.42 14.98
CA VAL A 276 -3.92 17.74 16.28
C VAL A 276 -2.59 17.09 16.64
N VAL A 277 -2.09 16.19 15.77
CA VAL A 277 -0.84 15.46 15.92
C VAL A 277 -0.09 15.48 14.59
N GLY A 278 1.20 15.80 14.59
CA GLY A 278 2.08 15.65 13.44
C GLY A 278 3.27 14.73 13.74
N GLY A 279 4.12 14.48 12.73
CA GLY A 279 5.30 13.66 12.90
C GLY A 279 5.05 12.15 12.76
N ILE A 280 3.91 11.76 12.18
CA ILE A 280 3.47 10.36 12.07
C ILE A 280 4.12 9.73 10.84
N ALA A 281 4.70 8.54 10.97
CA ALA A 281 5.32 7.83 9.84
C ALA A 281 4.26 7.06 9.04
N GLY A 282 3.42 7.77 8.30
CA GLY A 282 2.29 7.20 7.58
C GLY A 282 1.07 7.07 8.47
N ALA A 283 0.29 8.16 8.60
CA ALA A 283 -0.97 8.12 9.31
C ALA A 283 -1.98 7.28 8.51
N SER A 284 -2.18 6.02 8.90
CA SER A 284 -2.87 5.01 8.07
C SER A 284 -4.29 4.69 8.54
N GLY A 285 -4.70 5.22 9.68
CA GLY A 285 -6.00 4.96 10.29
C GLY A 285 -6.26 5.87 11.49
N LEU A 286 -7.53 6.09 11.78
CA LEU A 286 -8.02 6.97 12.84
C LEU A 286 -9.26 6.34 13.47
N ALA A 287 -9.39 6.44 14.79
CA ALA A 287 -10.63 6.14 15.51
C ALA A 287 -10.80 7.14 16.65
N LEU A 288 -12.05 7.53 16.93
CA LEU A 288 -12.40 8.45 18.01
C LEU A 288 -13.24 7.70 19.06
N ASP A 289 -12.73 7.65 20.29
CA ASP A 289 -13.52 7.23 21.44
C ASP A 289 -14.22 8.46 22.02
N GLU A 290 -15.53 8.57 21.77
CA GLU A 290 -16.33 9.69 22.25
C GLU A 290 -16.52 9.70 23.77
N ARG A 291 -16.47 8.54 24.43
CA ARG A 291 -16.66 8.45 25.89
C ARG A 291 -15.47 9.06 26.62
N THR A 292 -14.27 8.76 26.14
CA THR A 292 -13.02 9.26 26.75
C THR A 292 -12.47 10.50 26.07
N GLN A 293 -13.05 10.92 24.94
CA GLN A 293 -12.56 12.00 24.09
C GLN A 293 -11.10 11.76 23.65
N THR A 294 -10.81 10.51 23.26
CA THR A 294 -9.47 10.07 22.86
C THR A 294 -9.45 9.73 21.37
N LEU A 295 -8.48 10.32 20.66
CA LEU A 295 -8.14 9.93 19.29
C LEU A 295 -7.07 8.86 19.32
N TYR A 296 -7.34 7.73 18.67
CA TYR A 296 -6.37 6.68 18.37
C TYR A 296 -5.90 6.83 16.94
N ILE A 297 -4.58 6.81 16.75
CA ILE A 297 -3.95 7.12 15.47
C ILE A 297 -3.00 5.99 15.11
N SER A 298 -3.21 5.39 13.94
CA SER A 298 -2.37 4.34 13.41
C SER A 298 -1.11 4.94 12.78
N ASP A 299 0.06 4.62 13.35
CA ASP A 299 1.36 4.97 12.79
C ASP A 299 1.96 3.74 12.12
N LEU A 300 1.87 3.75 10.79
CA LEU A 300 2.27 2.65 9.93
C LEU A 300 3.74 2.28 10.15
N GLY A 301 4.65 3.23 9.94
CA GLY A 301 6.09 3.01 9.96
C GLY A 301 6.63 2.72 11.36
N SER A 302 6.06 3.35 12.39
CA SER A 302 6.46 3.14 13.79
C SER A 302 5.81 1.89 14.40
N ARG A 303 4.91 1.22 13.67
CA ARG A 303 4.27 -0.05 14.06
C ARG A 303 3.59 0.06 15.43
N CYS A 304 2.84 1.15 15.63
CA CYS A 304 2.18 1.48 16.90
C CYS A 304 0.90 2.30 16.71
N ILE A 305 0.10 2.36 17.77
CA ILE A 305 -1.07 3.24 17.89
C ILE A 305 -0.77 4.33 18.91
N TRP A 306 -0.80 5.58 18.46
CA TRP A 306 -0.74 6.74 19.34
C TRP A 306 -2.12 7.03 19.93
N SER A 307 -2.15 7.57 21.15
CA SER A 307 -3.34 8.22 21.71
C SER A 307 -3.08 9.68 22.05
N ALA A 308 -4.09 10.51 21.76
CA ALA A 308 -4.11 11.93 22.11
C ALA A 308 -5.54 12.35 22.50
N ALA A 309 -5.67 13.36 23.35
CA ALA A 309 -6.97 13.96 23.60
C ALA A 309 -7.51 14.61 22.31
N ALA A 310 -8.80 14.47 22.03
CA ALA A 310 -9.45 15.05 20.84
C ALA A 310 -9.36 16.59 20.80
N SER A 311 -9.29 17.22 21.99
CA SER A 311 -9.10 18.66 22.15
C SER A 311 -7.64 19.11 22.00
N ALA A 312 -6.68 18.19 21.90
CA ALA A 312 -5.28 18.54 21.77
C ALA A 312 -4.97 19.20 20.43
N ARG A 313 -3.96 20.06 20.41
CA ARG A 313 -3.49 20.75 19.20
C ARG A 313 -1.98 20.75 19.18
N SER A 314 -1.42 20.67 17.96
CA SER A 314 0.01 20.79 17.69
C SER A 314 0.89 19.83 18.50
N LEU A 315 0.42 18.62 18.76
CA LEU A 315 1.24 17.57 19.35
C LEU A 315 2.18 16.96 18.30
N THR A 316 3.24 16.30 18.78
CA THR A 316 4.12 15.46 17.98
C THR A 316 3.96 14.01 18.41
N ALA A 317 3.86 13.09 17.45
CA ALA A 317 3.87 11.65 17.70
C ALA A 317 5.07 11.24 18.60
N GLY A 318 4.80 10.45 19.64
CA GLY A 318 5.80 10.07 20.66
C GLY A 318 6.21 11.18 21.63
N GLY A 319 5.69 12.40 21.45
CA GLY A 319 5.95 13.56 22.30
C GLY A 319 5.03 13.63 23.53
N LYS A 320 5.24 14.65 24.36
CA LYS A 320 4.39 14.88 25.54
C LYS A 320 2.93 15.05 25.13
N GLY A 321 2.04 14.26 25.73
CA GLY A 321 0.60 14.29 25.43
C GLY A 321 0.16 13.45 24.23
N CYS A 322 1.11 12.81 23.53
CA CYS A 322 0.85 11.84 22.45
C CYS A 322 1.74 10.62 22.66
N GLN A 323 1.26 9.67 23.47
CA GLN A 323 2.04 8.49 23.87
C GLN A 323 1.53 7.25 23.12
N SER A 324 2.40 6.26 22.95
CA SER A 324 1.99 5.01 22.33
C SER A 324 1.09 4.25 23.30
N SER A 325 -0.16 4.03 22.92
CA SER A 325 -1.08 3.14 23.65
C SER A 325 -0.74 1.68 23.37
N PHE A 326 -0.38 1.37 22.13
CA PHE A 326 -0.09 0.00 21.70
C PHE A 326 1.12 0.01 20.75
N SER A 327 2.24 -0.56 21.18
CA SER A 327 3.49 -0.59 20.41
C SER A 327 3.91 -2.01 20.04
N GLY A 328 4.77 -2.11 19.03
CA GLY A 328 5.39 -3.38 18.64
C GLY A 328 4.42 -4.38 18.03
N LEU A 329 3.41 -3.87 17.33
CA LEU A 329 2.32 -4.62 16.72
C LEU A 329 2.82 -5.64 15.68
N PRO A 330 2.27 -6.86 15.57
CA PRO A 330 2.81 -7.93 14.70
C PRO A 330 2.93 -7.58 13.20
N GLY A 331 2.17 -6.60 12.71
CA GLY A 331 2.23 -6.06 11.35
C GLY A 331 2.16 -4.54 11.31
N TYR A 332 2.27 -3.97 10.11
CA TYR A 332 2.13 -2.54 9.90
C TYR A 332 0.64 -2.14 9.99
N PRO A 333 0.25 -1.32 10.97
CA PRO A 333 -1.16 -1.09 11.26
C PRO A 333 -1.81 -0.19 10.19
N GLY A 334 -3.10 -0.41 9.97
CA GLY A 334 -3.91 0.26 8.96
C GLY A 334 -5.12 0.93 9.58
N ALA A 335 -6.30 0.62 9.05
CA ALA A 335 -7.57 1.12 9.52
C ALA A 335 -7.82 0.76 10.99
N LEU A 336 -8.50 1.67 11.68
CA LEU A 336 -8.93 1.50 13.05
C LEU A 336 -10.46 1.56 13.10
N ALA A 337 -11.05 0.83 14.03
CA ALA A 337 -12.44 1.01 14.41
C ALA A 337 -12.59 0.77 15.92
N LEU A 338 -13.55 1.45 16.53
CA LEU A 338 -13.94 1.25 17.92
C LEU A 338 -15.36 0.69 17.95
N ASP A 339 -15.60 -0.26 18.84
CA ASP A 339 -16.96 -0.68 19.19
C ASP A 339 -17.52 0.12 20.38
N GLU A 340 -18.76 -0.16 20.74
CA GLU A 340 -19.47 0.51 21.85
C GLU A 340 -18.83 0.26 23.23
N ASP A 341 -18.10 -0.86 23.37
CA ASP A 341 -17.39 -1.26 24.58
C ASP A 341 -15.97 -0.65 24.69
N SER A 342 -15.62 0.25 23.76
CA SER A 342 -14.28 0.85 23.67
C SER A 342 -13.19 -0.20 23.42
N THR A 343 -13.51 -1.26 22.69
CA THR A 343 -12.54 -2.18 22.11
C THR A 343 -12.03 -1.59 20.81
N LEU A 344 -10.72 -1.33 20.76
CA LEU A 344 -10.06 -0.87 19.54
C LEU A 344 -9.70 -2.07 18.68
N TYR A 345 -10.24 -2.10 17.47
CA TYR A 345 -9.87 -3.03 16.43
C TYR A 345 -8.82 -2.38 15.53
N ILE A 346 -7.71 -3.08 15.33
CA ILE A 346 -6.55 -2.61 14.57
C ILE A 346 -6.35 -3.56 13.40
N SER A 347 -6.52 -3.11 12.15
CA SER A 347 -6.11 -3.92 11.00
C SER A 347 -4.62 -3.82 10.77
N TYR A 348 -4.06 -4.86 10.17
CA TYR A 348 -2.72 -4.86 9.62
C TYR A 348 -2.82 -4.79 8.11
N ARG A 349 -2.40 -3.64 7.58
CA ARG A 349 -2.36 -3.41 6.14
C ARG A 349 -1.28 -4.30 5.52
N TRP A 350 -0.16 -4.51 6.21
CA TRP A 350 0.96 -5.33 5.76
C TRP A 350 1.60 -6.12 6.91
N ALA A 351 2.29 -7.21 6.58
CA ALA A 351 3.08 -7.95 7.55
C ALA A 351 4.33 -7.16 7.95
N SER A 352 4.87 -7.42 9.14
CA SER A 352 6.18 -6.89 9.52
C SER A 352 7.28 -7.35 8.56
N SER A 353 8.22 -6.46 8.26
CA SER A 353 9.32 -6.74 7.32
C SER A 353 10.65 -6.81 8.03
N SER A 354 11.19 -8.02 8.16
CA SER A 354 12.56 -8.23 8.67
C SER A 354 13.61 -7.50 7.83
N TRP A 355 13.34 -7.28 6.53
CA TRP A 355 14.24 -6.51 5.66
C TRP A 355 14.21 -5.02 6.03
N LEU A 356 13.03 -4.42 6.20
CA LEU A 356 12.94 -3.00 6.57
C LEU A 356 13.55 -2.74 7.94
N GLU A 357 13.25 -3.59 8.93
CA GLU A 357 13.75 -3.45 10.29
C GLU A 357 15.29 -3.56 10.35
N ARG A 358 15.89 -4.52 9.63
CA ARG A 358 17.36 -4.65 9.54
C ARG A 358 18.03 -3.45 8.86
N HIS A 359 17.31 -2.74 8.00
CA HIS A 359 17.81 -1.61 7.23
C HIS A 359 17.20 -0.27 7.66
N ALA A 360 16.64 -0.18 8.86
CA ALA A 360 16.06 1.05 9.40
C ALA A 360 17.09 2.20 9.44
N GLY A 361 18.36 1.89 9.71
CA GLY A 361 19.47 2.85 9.65
C GLY A 361 20.07 3.10 8.25
N SER A 362 19.71 2.31 7.23
CA SER A 362 20.32 2.39 5.89
C SER A 362 19.41 3.15 4.90
N THR A 363 19.57 4.48 4.85
CA THR A 363 18.81 5.32 3.92
C THR A 363 19.13 5.02 2.45
N PHE A 364 20.37 4.61 2.14
CA PHE A 364 20.76 4.20 0.80
C PHE A 364 19.97 2.98 0.31
N LEU A 365 19.93 1.90 1.09
CA LEU A 365 19.26 0.66 0.68
C LEU A 365 17.74 0.85 0.58
N ARG A 366 17.14 1.62 1.49
CA ARG A 366 15.72 2.00 1.38
C ARG A 366 15.45 2.92 0.20
N GLY A 367 16.42 3.75 -0.17
CA GLY A 367 16.40 4.52 -1.42
C GLY A 367 16.39 3.60 -2.65
N VAL A 368 17.19 2.53 -2.66
CA VAL A 368 17.14 1.52 -3.72
C VAL A 368 15.78 0.83 -3.74
N ALA A 369 15.23 0.46 -2.57
CA ALA A 369 13.92 -0.19 -2.47
C ALA A 369 12.77 0.68 -3.03
N LEU A 370 12.76 1.99 -2.74
CA LEU A 370 11.83 2.96 -3.35
C LEU A 370 11.90 2.99 -4.88
N ARG A 371 13.02 2.54 -5.47
CA ARG A 371 13.21 2.52 -6.93
C ARG A 371 12.84 1.21 -7.61
N LEU A 372 12.64 0.14 -6.82
CA LEU A 372 12.21 -1.16 -7.31
C LEU A 372 10.80 -1.09 -7.92
N SER A 373 10.42 -2.14 -8.65
CA SER A 373 9.04 -2.28 -9.11
C SER A 373 8.09 -2.41 -7.92
N GLU A 374 6.84 -2.03 -8.12
CA GLU A 374 5.76 -2.20 -7.15
C GLU A 374 5.70 -3.62 -6.60
N SER A 375 5.71 -4.63 -7.47
CA SER A 375 5.72 -6.05 -7.07
C SER A 375 6.89 -6.43 -6.15
N MET A 376 8.09 -5.89 -6.42
CA MET A 376 9.26 -6.15 -5.58
C MET A 376 9.15 -5.45 -4.23
N GLN A 377 8.57 -4.24 -4.19
CA GLN A 377 8.31 -3.53 -2.95
C GLN A 377 7.26 -4.27 -2.11
N GLU A 378 6.13 -4.64 -2.71
CA GLU A 378 5.04 -5.37 -2.04
C GLU A 378 5.51 -6.68 -1.41
N ASN A 379 6.39 -7.42 -2.09
CA ASN A 379 6.98 -8.65 -1.56
C ASN A 379 7.83 -8.45 -0.29
N LEU A 380 8.26 -7.21 0.04
CA LEU A 380 9.01 -6.94 1.26
C LEU A 380 8.15 -7.04 2.52
N PHE A 381 6.84 -6.83 2.41
CA PHE A 381 5.91 -6.71 3.54
C PHE A 381 4.51 -7.29 3.24
N SER A 382 4.38 -8.13 2.21
CA SER A 382 3.11 -8.76 1.84
C SER A 382 2.52 -9.54 3.02
N LEU A 383 1.22 -9.38 3.25
CA LEU A 383 0.51 -10.09 4.32
C LEU A 383 0.10 -11.50 3.85
N PRO A 384 0.68 -12.59 4.42
CA PRO A 384 0.30 -13.94 4.06
C PRO A 384 -1.04 -14.33 4.69
N ALA A 385 -1.67 -15.41 4.22
CA ALA A 385 -3.01 -15.82 4.66
C ALA A 385 -3.05 -16.30 6.12
N ASP A 386 -1.94 -16.84 6.62
CA ASP A 386 -1.75 -17.25 8.01
C ASP A 386 -1.22 -16.11 8.90
N GLY A 387 -0.96 -14.93 8.31
CA GLY A 387 -0.58 -13.73 9.05
C GLY A 387 -1.74 -13.15 9.86
N ILE A 388 -1.39 -12.48 10.96
CA ILE A 388 -2.36 -11.72 11.74
C ILE A 388 -2.83 -10.54 10.89
N ARG A 389 -4.13 -10.51 10.57
CA ARG A 389 -4.78 -9.49 9.73
C ARG A 389 -5.38 -8.36 10.54
N ALA A 390 -5.78 -8.64 11.76
CA ALA A 390 -6.22 -7.63 12.72
C ALA A 390 -6.11 -8.15 14.16
N GLU A 391 -6.15 -7.25 15.12
CA GLU A 391 -6.30 -7.57 16.54
C GLU A 391 -7.34 -6.65 17.19
N ALA A 392 -7.98 -7.14 18.25
CA ALA A 392 -8.89 -6.35 19.09
C ALA A 392 -8.30 -6.19 20.49
N VAL A 393 -8.28 -4.97 21.01
CA VAL A 393 -7.73 -4.63 22.33
C VAL A 393 -8.67 -3.74 23.11
N SER A 394 -8.94 -4.11 24.36
CA SER A 394 -9.71 -3.27 25.28
C SER A 394 -8.89 -2.03 25.64
N THR A 395 -9.38 -0.84 25.30
CA THR A 395 -8.67 0.41 25.60
C THR A 395 -8.61 0.71 27.09
N ALA A 396 -9.60 0.24 27.86
CA ALA A 396 -9.67 0.45 29.30
C ALA A 396 -8.66 -0.42 30.09
N SER A 397 -8.46 -1.67 29.66
CA SER A 397 -7.60 -2.62 30.37
C SER A 397 -6.24 -2.85 29.70
N GLY A 398 -6.11 -2.52 28.43
CA GLY A 398 -4.95 -2.89 27.60
C GLY A 398 -4.90 -4.38 27.23
N SER A 399 -5.93 -5.16 27.59
CA SER A 399 -5.97 -6.60 27.29
C SER A 399 -6.33 -6.84 25.83
N TRP A 400 -5.50 -7.65 25.16
CA TRP A 400 -5.77 -8.15 23.82
C TRP A 400 -6.83 -9.24 23.89
N LEU A 401 -7.94 -9.04 23.20
CA LEU A 401 -9.12 -9.91 23.24
C LEU A 401 -9.08 -10.92 22.10
N TRP A 402 -8.83 -10.42 20.87
CA TRP A 402 -8.88 -11.21 19.66
C TRP A 402 -7.69 -10.97 18.74
N SER A 403 -7.32 -12.01 18.00
CA SER A 403 -6.39 -11.99 16.89
C SER A 403 -7.04 -12.69 15.70
N PHE A 404 -7.10 -11.99 14.57
CA PHE A 404 -7.79 -12.42 13.37
C PHE A 404 -6.81 -12.82 12.29
N SER A 405 -7.02 -13.96 11.67
CA SER A 405 -6.23 -14.46 10.53
C SER A 405 -7.14 -15.07 9.46
N GLY A 406 -6.58 -15.55 8.36
CA GLY A 406 -7.32 -16.31 7.36
C GLY A 406 -7.19 -15.78 5.94
N LYS A 407 -7.82 -16.49 5.01
CA LYS A 407 -7.81 -16.16 3.57
C LYS A 407 -8.82 -15.06 3.25
N PRO A 408 -8.66 -14.38 2.09
CA PRO A 408 -7.54 -14.44 1.14
C PRO A 408 -6.27 -13.70 1.61
N GLN A 409 -5.18 -13.91 0.86
CA GLN A 409 -3.94 -13.14 1.04
C GLN A 409 -4.17 -11.70 0.63
N GLY A 410 -3.43 -10.77 1.23
CA GLY A 410 -3.48 -9.37 0.85
C GLY A 410 -3.81 -8.44 1.99
N SER A 411 -3.62 -7.16 1.70
CA SER A 411 -3.70 -6.06 2.65
C SER A 411 -5.10 -5.93 3.27
N SER A 412 -5.18 -5.80 4.60
CA SER A 412 -6.43 -5.48 5.30
C SER A 412 -6.68 -3.98 5.23
N SER A 413 -7.33 -3.54 4.16
CA SER A 413 -7.56 -2.13 3.85
C SER A 413 -8.64 -1.49 4.71
N ALA A 414 -9.64 -2.26 5.14
CA ALA A 414 -10.73 -1.78 5.98
C ALA A 414 -11.17 -2.83 7.00
N LEU A 415 -11.73 -2.37 8.12
CA LEU A 415 -12.39 -3.23 9.10
C LEU A 415 -13.56 -2.48 9.74
N CYS A 416 -14.59 -3.19 10.20
CA CYS A 416 -15.66 -2.63 11.02
C CYS A 416 -16.27 -3.71 11.93
N PRO A 417 -16.17 -3.58 13.27
CA PRO A 417 -16.91 -4.42 14.21
C PRO A 417 -18.39 -4.04 14.21
N VAL A 418 -19.26 -5.04 14.38
CA VAL A 418 -20.72 -4.93 14.39
C VAL A 418 -21.26 -6.05 15.25
N GLU A 419 -21.72 -5.71 16.46
CA GLU A 419 -22.18 -6.69 17.45
C GLU A 419 -21.14 -7.83 17.62
N ASN A 420 -21.51 -9.07 17.28
CA ASN A 420 -20.66 -10.25 17.39
C ASN A 420 -19.95 -10.61 16.07
N GLN A 421 -19.82 -9.65 15.15
CA GLN A 421 -19.15 -9.84 13.86
C GLN A 421 -18.14 -8.73 13.59
N VAL A 422 -17.11 -9.04 12.82
CA VAL A 422 -16.17 -8.04 12.28
C VAL A 422 -16.08 -8.23 10.79
N TYR A 423 -16.37 -7.17 10.04
CA TYR A 423 -16.23 -7.14 8.59
C TYR A 423 -14.84 -6.66 8.18
N PHE A 424 -14.32 -7.19 7.07
CA PHE A 424 -13.02 -6.88 6.52
C PHE A 424 -13.11 -6.55 5.04
N GLY A 425 -12.44 -5.46 4.66
CA GLY A 425 -12.06 -5.16 3.30
C GLY A 425 -10.65 -5.69 3.03
N ILE A 426 -10.47 -6.38 1.92
CA ILE A 426 -9.16 -6.91 1.50
C ILE A 426 -8.80 -6.29 0.16
N ALA A 427 -7.61 -5.71 0.08
CA ALA A 427 -7.13 -5.06 -1.13
C ALA A 427 -7.06 -6.08 -2.29
N GLY A 428 -7.60 -5.69 -3.46
CA GLY A 428 -7.66 -6.54 -4.66
C GLY A 428 -8.83 -7.53 -4.71
N GLU A 429 -9.54 -7.74 -3.60
CA GLU A 429 -10.71 -8.62 -3.54
C GLU A 429 -12.00 -7.89 -3.92
N LYS A 430 -13.00 -8.69 -4.32
CA LYS A 430 -14.32 -8.22 -4.77
C LYS A 430 -15.44 -8.48 -3.75
N ALA A 431 -15.07 -8.76 -2.52
CA ALA A 431 -16.02 -9.14 -1.48
C ALA A 431 -15.63 -8.54 -0.13
N LEU A 432 -16.63 -8.46 0.76
CA LEU A 432 -16.43 -8.27 2.19
C LEU A 432 -16.33 -9.64 2.86
N TYR A 433 -15.37 -9.78 3.75
CA TYR A 433 -15.20 -10.98 4.57
C TYR A 433 -15.67 -10.69 5.99
N SER A 434 -16.11 -11.71 6.72
CA SER A 434 -16.47 -11.55 8.12
C SER A 434 -15.87 -12.63 9.01
N VAL A 435 -15.78 -12.33 10.29
CA VAL A 435 -15.50 -13.28 11.37
C VAL A 435 -16.50 -13.05 12.50
N ARG A 436 -16.88 -14.12 13.19
CA ARG A 436 -17.71 -14.02 14.40
C ARG A 436 -16.81 -14.02 15.64
N VAL A 437 -17.16 -13.21 16.63
CA VAL A 437 -16.46 -13.04 17.91
C VAL A 437 -17.37 -13.30 19.10
#